data_AF-A0A2G9NQV4-F1
#
_entry.id   AF-A0A2G9NQV4-F1
#
_cell.length_a   1.000
_cell.length_b   1.000
_cell.length_c   1.000
_cell.angle_alpha   90.00
_cell.angle_beta   90.00
_cell.angle_gamma   90.00
#
_symmetry.space_group_name_H-M   'P 1'
#
loop_
_entity.id
_entity.type
_entity.pdbx_description
1 polymer ?
#
loop_
_entity_poly.entity_id
_entity_poly.type
_entity_poly.pdbx_seq_one_letter_code
_entity_poly.pdbx_strand_id
1 'polypeptide(L)'
;MNKKTITILAIAIVLVGIGIFIQKSYFPNEGDQSKILRTTGSAIIDLDNTDPNKIKIDKTSSSFNFEGYSIAKNEIGTFDDFEGNILLENNNIVGIEGIVNVSSVNTGKVGLDKHLRNDDFFDVAVYPELSFKTTSLNEENGQKIMTGVLTFRGISKEVGFPVVIEDNKVSANFLLDTTPFEMKYAGVNKEVRIEFSFSD
;
A
#
# COMPACT_ATOMS: atom_id res chain seq x y z
N MET A 1 62.43 6.74 40.75
CA MET A 1 62.75 7.80 39.77
C MET A 1 62.40 7.29 38.37
N ASN A 2 61.20 7.60 37.87
CA ASN A 2 60.90 7.88 36.46
C ASN A 2 59.41 8.18 36.32
N LYS A 3 59.14 9.42 35.90
CA LYS A 3 57.84 10.05 35.71
C LYS A 3 57.18 9.50 34.44
N LYS A 4 55.85 9.31 34.44
CA LYS A 4 54.98 9.66 33.31
C LYS A 4 53.62 10.17 33.82
N THR A 5 53.56 11.49 33.87
CA THR A 5 52.50 12.45 33.54
C THR A 5 51.02 12.07 33.72
N ILE A 6 50.37 12.90 34.52
CA ILE A 6 48.94 13.11 34.76
C ILE A 6 48.36 13.99 33.63
N THR A 7 47.14 13.71 33.15
CA THR A 7 46.20 14.77 32.72
C THR A 7 44.78 14.44 33.21
N ILE A 8 44.13 15.48 33.71
CA ILE A 8 42.96 15.54 34.60
C ILE A 8 41.70 15.97 33.81
N LEU A 9 40.54 15.47 34.29
CA LEU A 9 39.14 15.96 34.21
C LEU A 9 38.61 16.66 32.94
N ALA A 10 37.41 16.24 32.51
CA ALA A 10 36.19 17.03 32.76
C ALA A 10 34.91 16.18 32.59
N ILE A 11 34.00 16.40 33.52
CA ILE A 11 32.70 15.75 33.74
C ILE A 11 31.63 16.46 32.88
N ALA A 12 30.68 15.70 32.33
CA ALA A 12 29.31 16.20 32.16
C ALA A 12 28.31 15.04 32.32
N ILE A 13 27.82 14.91 33.55
CA ILE A 13 26.62 14.16 33.92
C ILE A 13 25.43 15.07 33.62
N VAL A 14 24.43 14.58 32.88
CA VAL A 14 23.03 15.01 33.08
C VAL A 14 22.19 13.74 33.22
N LEU A 15 21.84 13.49 34.48
CA LEU A 15 20.80 12.57 34.94
C LEU A 15 19.46 13.31 34.93
N VAL A 16 18.47 12.79 34.22
CA VAL A 16 17.04 12.75 34.58
C VAL A 16 16.47 11.59 33.76
N GLY A 17 15.83 10.54 34.26
CA GLY A 17 15.26 10.25 35.56
C GLY A 17 14.02 9.37 35.34
N ILE A 18 14.10 8.11 35.78
CA ILE A 18 13.00 7.30 36.34
C ILE A 18 12.02 6.63 35.36
N GLY A 19 11.99 5.28 35.43
CA GLY A 19 10.83 4.50 34.99
C GLY A 19 11.15 3.09 34.49
N ILE A 20 11.60 2.18 35.37
CA ILE A 20 11.50 0.74 35.09
C ILE A 20 10.01 0.39 35.19
N PHE A 21 9.36 0.12 34.06
CA PHE A 21 8.03 -0.50 34.04
C PHE A 21 8.14 -1.85 33.32
N ILE A 22 8.04 -2.93 34.10
CA ILE A 22 7.91 -4.28 33.58
C ILE A 22 6.54 -4.36 32.89
N GLN A 23 6.51 -4.42 31.56
CA GLN A 23 5.26 -4.69 30.86
C GLN A 23 4.96 -6.19 30.99
N LYS A 24 3.92 -6.47 31.79
CA LYS A 24 3.27 -7.75 31.96
C LYS A 24 2.90 -8.33 30.60
N SER A 25 3.52 -9.44 30.21
CA SER A 25 3.13 -10.25 29.06
C SER A 25 1.72 -10.77 29.31
N TYR A 26 0.73 -10.16 28.65
CA TYR A 26 -0.60 -10.72 28.52
C TYR A 26 -0.50 -11.81 27.44
N PHE A 27 -0.48 -13.08 27.85
CA PHE A 27 -0.68 -14.19 26.93
C PHE A 27 -2.19 -14.41 26.81
N PRO A 28 -2.83 -14.08 25.67
CA PRO A 28 -4.21 -14.49 25.44
C PRO A 28 -4.27 -16.01 25.22
N ASN A 29 -5.30 -16.64 25.79
CA ASN A 29 -5.53 -18.08 25.73
C ASN A 29 -5.66 -18.58 24.27
N GLU A 30 -5.03 -19.71 24.00
CA GLU A 30 -5.12 -20.46 22.74
C GLU A 30 -6.59 -20.81 22.44
N GLY A 31 -7.19 -20.10 21.48
CA GLY A 31 -8.59 -20.32 21.10
C GLY A 31 -9.10 -19.54 19.88
N ASP A 32 -8.30 -18.67 19.26
CA ASP A 32 -8.69 -17.97 18.03
C ASP A 32 -7.48 -17.84 17.08
N GLN A 33 -7.56 -18.47 15.91
CA GLN A 33 -6.44 -18.67 14.96
C GLN A 33 -6.61 -17.88 13.65
N SER A 34 -7.44 -16.84 13.60
CA SER A 34 -7.51 -16.00 12.38
C SER A 34 -6.54 -14.82 12.43
N LYS A 35 -5.41 -15.01 11.74
CA LYS A 35 -4.74 -14.05 10.83
C LYS A 35 -4.25 -12.72 11.43
N ILE A 36 -3.09 -12.68 12.10
CA ILE A 36 -2.16 -11.53 11.97
C ILE A 36 -0.72 -11.98 12.28
N LEU A 37 0.23 -11.79 11.33
CA LEU A 37 1.64 -11.43 11.57
C LEU A 37 2.43 -11.43 10.25
N ARG A 38 2.54 -10.25 9.61
CA ARG A 38 3.67 -9.96 8.69
C ARG A 38 4.23 -8.59 9.05
N THR A 39 5.29 -8.60 9.84
CA THR A 39 6.07 -7.43 10.23
C THR A 39 7.09 -7.12 9.15
N THR A 40 6.81 -6.10 8.34
CA THR A 40 7.82 -5.21 7.74
C THR A 40 7.14 -3.90 7.37
N GLY A 41 7.27 -2.88 8.22
CA GLY A 41 7.29 -1.44 7.85
C GLY A 41 6.14 -0.78 7.09
N SER A 42 5.10 -1.50 6.65
CA SER A 42 3.95 -0.92 5.94
C SER A 42 2.82 -0.64 6.93
N ALA A 43 2.10 0.47 6.73
CA ALA A 43 0.91 0.81 7.51
C ALA A 43 -0.01 -0.42 7.56
N ILE A 44 -0.33 -0.89 8.77
CA ILE A 44 -1.21 -2.04 8.96
C ILE A 44 -2.59 -1.64 8.44
N ILE A 45 -3.00 -2.22 7.32
CA ILE A 45 -4.37 -2.11 6.84
C ILE A 45 -5.18 -3.14 7.62
N ASP A 46 -6.01 -2.64 8.53
CA ASP A 46 -6.94 -3.48 9.27
C ASP A 46 -8.14 -3.80 8.37
N LEU A 47 -8.17 -5.04 7.89
CA LEU A 47 -9.24 -5.58 7.07
C LEU A 47 -10.40 -6.12 7.90
N ASP A 48 -10.38 -5.94 9.23
CA ASP A 48 -11.54 -6.19 10.07
C ASP A 48 -12.69 -5.24 9.67
N ASN A 49 -13.88 -5.84 9.49
CA ASN A 49 -15.09 -5.19 8.98
C ASN A 49 -16.09 -4.91 10.10
N THR A 50 -15.63 -4.88 11.35
CA THR A 50 -16.46 -4.55 12.51
C THR A 50 -16.62 -3.04 12.70
N ASP A 51 -15.80 -2.22 12.02
CA ASP A 51 -15.93 -0.78 12.00
C ASP A 51 -17.13 -0.36 11.14
N PRO A 52 -18.18 0.26 11.71
CA PRO A 52 -19.34 0.73 10.95
C PRO A 52 -19.00 1.80 9.90
N ASN A 53 -17.79 2.37 9.96
CA ASN A 53 -17.28 3.32 8.96
C ASN A 53 -16.51 2.64 7.83
N LYS A 54 -16.55 1.31 7.73
CA LYS A 54 -15.92 0.54 6.65
C LYS A 54 -16.95 -0.37 6.00
N ILE A 55 -17.01 -0.33 4.67
CA ILE A 55 -17.74 -1.30 3.88
C ILE A 55 -16.73 -2.15 3.13
N LYS A 56 -16.82 -3.47 3.30
CA LYS A 56 -15.95 -4.42 2.61
C LYS A 56 -16.19 -4.36 1.11
N ILE A 57 -15.12 -4.31 0.33
CA ILE A 57 -15.20 -4.44 -1.13
C ILE A 57 -15.63 -5.87 -1.48
N ASP A 58 -16.73 -6.02 -2.23
CA ASP A 58 -17.10 -7.28 -2.86
C ASP A 58 -16.30 -7.45 -4.16
N LYS A 59 -15.37 -8.41 -4.10
CA LYS A 59 -14.51 -8.78 -5.22
C LYS A 59 -15.30 -9.26 -6.46
N THR A 60 -16.52 -9.77 -6.31
CA THR A 60 -17.31 -10.29 -7.43
C THR A 60 -18.00 -9.19 -8.24
N SER A 61 -18.31 -8.06 -7.60
CA SER A 61 -18.87 -6.85 -8.23
C SER A 61 -17.80 -5.81 -8.60
N SER A 62 -16.54 -6.09 -8.24
CA SER A 62 -15.41 -5.17 -8.36
C SER A 62 -14.35 -5.59 -9.38
N SER A 63 -13.51 -4.64 -9.80
CA SER A 63 -12.39 -4.88 -10.72
C SER A 63 -11.18 -3.98 -10.46
N PHE A 64 -9.99 -4.51 -10.77
CA PHE A 64 -8.74 -3.75 -10.81
C PHE A 64 -7.95 -4.17 -12.06
N ASN A 65 -7.92 -3.26 -13.04
CA ASN A 65 -7.24 -3.41 -14.32
C ASN A 65 -6.03 -2.46 -14.43
N PHE A 66 -5.10 -2.81 -15.31
CA PHE A 66 -4.03 -1.93 -15.74
C PHE A 66 -3.78 -2.05 -17.25
N GLU A 67 -3.21 -1.00 -17.84
CA GLU A 67 -2.60 -1.03 -19.17
C GLU A 67 -1.17 -0.50 -19.09
N GLY A 68 -0.21 -1.38 -19.40
CA GLY A 68 1.20 -1.02 -19.54
C GLY A 68 1.55 -0.70 -20.99
N TYR A 69 2.34 0.35 -21.22
CA TYR A 69 2.73 0.78 -22.56
C TYR A 69 4.21 0.45 -22.82
N SER A 70 4.53 -0.01 -24.03
CA SER A 70 5.90 -0.23 -24.48
C SER A 70 6.09 0.19 -25.93
N ILE A 71 7.34 0.25 -26.39
CA ILE A 71 7.64 0.54 -27.82
C ILE A 71 7.07 -0.52 -28.78
N ALA A 72 6.88 -1.75 -28.30
CA ALA A 72 6.44 -2.85 -29.14
C ALA A 72 4.91 -2.98 -29.13
N LYS A 73 4.30 -2.85 -27.96
CA LYS A 73 2.91 -3.23 -27.72
C LYS A 73 2.41 -2.75 -26.35
N ASN A 74 1.11 -2.45 -26.28
CA ASN A 74 0.41 -2.26 -25.01
C ASN A 74 -0.07 -3.61 -24.47
N GLU A 75 0.02 -3.78 -23.16
CA GLU A 75 -0.45 -4.97 -22.47
C GLU A 75 -1.52 -4.57 -21.46
N ILE A 76 -2.71 -5.15 -21.60
CA ILE A 76 -3.80 -5.02 -20.64
C ILE A 76 -3.73 -6.22 -19.71
N GLY A 77 -3.95 -5.99 -18.42
CA GLY A 77 -4.08 -7.05 -17.44
C GLY A 77 -4.96 -6.66 -16.26
N THR A 78 -5.17 -7.62 -15.39
CA THR A 78 -5.95 -7.50 -14.16
C THR A 78 -5.10 -7.92 -12.96
N PHE A 79 -5.51 -7.47 -11.78
CA PHE A 79 -5.14 -8.11 -10.53
C PHE A 79 -6.36 -8.86 -9.99
N ASP A 80 -6.30 -10.19 -10.08
CA ASP A 80 -7.43 -11.03 -9.69
C ASP A 80 -7.52 -11.30 -8.19
N ASP A 81 -6.62 -10.77 -7.36
CA ASP A 81 -6.59 -10.95 -5.91
C ASP A 81 -6.31 -9.65 -5.15
N PHE A 82 -7.40 -9.04 -4.69
CA PHE A 82 -7.41 -7.83 -3.90
C PHE A 82 -8.45 -7.93 -2.78
N GLU A 83 -8.16 -7.25 -1.67
CA GLU A 83 -9.07 -7.09 -0.54
C GLU A 83 -8.97 -5.66 0.00
N GLY A 84 -10.07 -5.11 0.48
CA GLY A 84 -10.10 -3.74 0.97
C GLY A 84 -11.46 -3.28 1.43
N ASN A 85 -11.51 -2.02 1.81
CA ASN A 85 -12.67 -1.34 2.37
C ASN A 85 -12.90 0.00 1.69
N ILE A 86 -14.16 0.32 1.45
CA ILE A 86 -14.63 1.68 1.22
C ILE A 86 -14.82 2.34 2.60
N LEU A 87 -14.24 3.52 2.77
CA LEU A 87 -14.25 4.27 4.02
C LEU A 87 -15.38 5.29 4.01
N LEU A 88 -16.11 5.36 5.12
CA LEU A 88 -17.25 6.25 5.30
C LEU A 88 -17.03 7.27 6.42
N GLU A 89 -17.64 8.45 6.26
CA GLU A 89 -17.87 9.41 7.32
C GLU A 89 -19.28 10.00 7.16
N ASN A 90 -20.11 9.90 8.21
CA ASN A 90 -21.52 10.34 8.16
C ASN A 90 -22.28 9.81 6.93
N ASN A 91 -22.08 8.52 6.61
CA ASN A 91 -22.63 7.83 5.44
C ASN A 91 -22.15 8.36 4.07
N ASN A 92 -21.12 9.19 4.02
CA ASN A 92 -20.49 9.62 2.77
C ASN A 92 -19.16 8.90 2.57
N ILE A 93 -18.86 8.50 1.34
CA ILE A 93 -17.56 7.93 1.01
C ILE A 93 -16.47 8.99 1.14
N VAL A 94 -15.47 8.70 1.97
CA VAL A 94 -14.30 9.55 2.23
C VAL A 94 -12.99 8.95 1.73
N GLY A 95 -12.97 7.67 1.36
CA GLY A 95 -11.75 7.02 0.90
C GLY A 95 -11.90 5.54 0.61
N ILE A 96 -10.77 4.92 0.30
CA ILE A 96 -10.59 3.48 0.22
C ILE A 96 -9.28 3.09 0.92
N GLU A 97 -9.23 1.88 1.45
CA GLU A 97 -7.97 1.24 1.83
C GLU A 97 -7.98 -0.22 1.37
N GLY A 98 -6.83 -0.74 0.97
CA GLY A 98 -6.78 -2.12 0.51
C GLY A 98 -5.39 -2.60 0.16
N ILE A 99 -5.31 -3.91 -0.04
CA ILE A 99 -4.12 -4.61 -0.49
C ILE A 99 -4.43 -5.41 -1.76
N VAL A 100 -3.38 -5.60 -2.56
CA VAL A 100 -3.40 -6.44 -3.75
C VAL A 100 -2.26 -7.43 -3.65
N ASN A 101 -2.57 -8.71 -3.82
CA ASN A 101 -1.57 -9.74 -3.99
C ASN A 101 -1.05 -9.69 -5.43
N VAL A 102 0.12 -9.09 -5.64
CA VAL A 102 0.64 -8.84 -7.00
C VAL A 102 0.97 -10.12 -7.78
N SER A 103 1.02 -11.29 -7.13
CA SER A 103 1.14 -12.58 -7.82
C SER A 103 -0.11 -12.92 -8.65
N SER A 104 -1.26 -12.29 -8.36
CA SER A 104 -2.51 -12.46 -9.10
C SER A 104 -2.57 -11.67 -10.41
N VAL A 105 -1.46 -11.07 -10.85
CA VAL A 105 -1.39 -10.44 -12.16
C VAL A 105 -1.82 -11.44 -13.25
N ASN A 106 -2.68 -10.99 -14.14
CA ASN A 106 -3.20 -11.79 -15.25
C ASN A 106 -3.37 -10.95 -16.51
N THR A 107 -2.61 -11.26 -17.56
CA THR A 107 -2.70 -10.64 -18.89
C THR A 107 -3.31 -11.58 -19.94
N GLY A 108 -3.79 -12.76 -19.51
CA GLY A 108 -4.19 -13.88 -20.35
C GLY A 108 -3.01 -14.58 -21.05
N LYS A 109 -1.76 -14.21 -20.73
CA LYS A 109 -0.55 -14.71 -21.41
C LYS A 109 0.43 -15.23 -20.36
N VAL A 110 0.41 -16.55 -20.13
CA VAL A 110 1.22 -17.23 -19.10
C VAL A 110 2.70 -16.81 -19.10
N GLY A 111 3.31 -16.66 -20.28
CA GLY A 111 4.70 -16.21 -20.40
C GLY A 111 4.94 -14.79 -19.92
N LEU A 112 4.02 -13.87 -20.22
CA LEU A 112 4.09 -12.48 -19.76
C LEU A 112 3.79 -12.38 -18.26
N ASP A 113 2.78 -13.11 -17.79
CA ASP A 113 2.44 -13.13 -16.35
C ASP A 113 3.61 -13.64 -15.52
N LYS A 114 4.34 -14.66 -16.03
CA LYS A 114 5.57 -15.13 -15.38
C LYS A 114 6.63 -14.03 -15.36
N HIS A 115 6.81 -13.27 -16.44
CA HIS A 115 7.79 -12.21 -16.51
C HIS A 115 7.47 -11.04 -15.58
N LEU A 116 6.19 -10.61 -15.53
CA LEU A 116 5.72 -9.53 -14.66
C LEU A 116 5.90 -9.85 -13.17
N ARG A 117 5.93 -11.13 -12.79
CA ARG A 117 6.15 -11.53 -11.39
C ARG A 117 7.61 -11.47 -10.94
N ASN A 118 8.56 -11.34 -11.85
CA ASN A 118 9.99 -11.34 -11.52
C ASN A 118 10.46 -9.99 -10.94
N ASP A 119 11.71 -9.96 -10.48
CA ASP A 119 12.43 -8.80 -9.95
C ASP A 119 12.51 -7.59 -10.91
N ASP A 120 12.48 -7.88 -12.21
CA ASP A 120 12.32 -6.90 -13.28
C ASP A 120 10.93 -6.23 -13.32
N PHE A 121 9.96 -6.58 -12.47
CA PHE A 121 8.68 -5.89 -12.45
C PHE A 121 8.12 -5.84 -11.02
N PHE A 122 7.25 -6.77 -10.65
CA PHE A 122 6.59 -6.76 -9.34
C PHE A 122 7.43 -7.35 -8.22
N ASP A 123 8.42 -8.19 -8.56
CA ASP A 123 9.30 -8.86 -7.61
C ASP A 123 8.50 -9.57 -6.50
N VAL A 124 7.57 -10.44 -6.89
CA VAL A 124 6.56 -10.99 -5.98
C VAL A 124 7.15 -11.88 -4.89
N ALA A 125 8.40 -12.33 -5.07
CA ALA A 125 9.14 -13.10 -4.09
C ALA A 125 9.54 -12.24 -2.88
N VAL A 126 9.87 -10.96 -3.11
CA VAL A 126 10.28 -10.01 -2.08
C VAL A 126 9.11 -9.12 -1.64
N TYR A 127 8.30 -8.68 -2.59
CA TYR A 127 7.18 -7.76 -2.39
C TYR A 127 5.87 -8.38 -2.92
N PRO A 128 5.27 -9.34 -2.19
CA PRO A 128 4.07 -10.04 -2.64
C PRO A 128 2.80 -9.16 -2.63
N GLU A 129 2.87 -7.98 -2.01
CA GLU A 129 1.71 -7.11 -1.78
C GLU A 129 1.99 -5.67 -2.25
N LEU A 130 0.97 -5.07 -2.87
CA LEU A 130 0.82 -3.63 -3.07
C LEU A 130 -0.30 -3.15 -2.13
N SER A 131 -0.19 -1.95 -1.56
CA SER A 131 -1.23 -1.40 -0.69
C SER A 131 -1.51 0.06 -0.96
N PHE A 132 -2.76 0.47 -0.72
CA PHE A 132 -3.17 1.86 -0.80
C PHE A 132 -4.02 2.23 0.41
N LYS A 133 -3.85 3.45 0.92
CA LYS A 133 -4.70 4.03 1.95
C LYS A 133 -4.93 5.52 1.69
N THR A 134 -6.20 5.91 1.57
CA THR A 134 -6.59 7.32 1.42
C THR A 134 -6.10 8.16 2.61
N THR A 135 -5.56 9.34 2.29
CA THR A 135 -5.22 10.40 3.25
C THR A 135 -6.17 11.59 3.15
N SER A 136 -6.70 11.87 1.95
CA SER A 136 -7.73 12.91 1.76
C SER A 136 -8.57 12.68 0.52
N LEU A 137 -9.79 13.21 0.53
CA LEU A 137 -10.68 13.34 -0.63
C LEU A 137 -11.12 14.79 -0.74
N ASN A 138 -10.71 15.48 -1.80
CA ASN A 138 -10.99 16.91 -2.03
C ASN A 138 -11.68 17.13 -3.37
N GLU A 139 -12.26 18.30 -3.59
CA GLU A 139 -12.79 18.69 -4.89
C GLU A 139 -11.86 19.71 -5.55
N GLU A 140 -11.45 19.43 -6.80
CA GLU A 140 -10.61 20.30 -7.61
C GLU A 140 -11.20 20.41 -9.02
N ASN A 141 -11.47 21.64 -9.47
CA ASN A 141 -12.01 21.90 -10.81
C ASN A 141 -13.26 21.07 -11.17
N GLY A 142 -14.15 20.84 -10.19
CA GLY A 142 -15.38 20.06 -10.36
C GLY A 142 -15.17 18.54 -10.42
N GLN A 143 -13.99 18.05 -10.04
CA GLN A 143 -13.69 16.62 -9.91
C GLN A 143 -13.31 16.28 -8.47
N LYS A 144 -13.72 15.10 -7.99
CA LYS A 144 -13.23 14.57 -6.72
C LYS A 144 -11.84 13.99 -6.93
N ILE A 145 -10.86 14.46 -6.17
CA ILE A 145 -9.48 13.99 -6.17
C ILE A 145 -9.23 13.21 -4.89
N MET A 146 -8.92 11.93 -5.05
CA MET A 146 -8.51 11.07 -3.94
C MET A 146 -6.99 11.05 -3.87
N THR A 147 -6.47 11.39 -2.69
CA THR A 147 -5.05 11.31 -2.37
C THR A 147 -4.83 10.23 -1.33
N GLY A 148 -3.76 9.46 -1.46
CA GLY A 148 -3.40 8.44 -0.49
C GLY A 148 -1.98 7.94 -0.64
N VAL A 149 -1.56 7.15 0.35
CA VAL A 149 -0.25 6.50 0.34
C VAL A 149 -0.36 5.19 -0.43
N LEU A 150 0.29 5.12 -1.59
CA LEU A 150 0.53 3.89 -2.33
C LEU A 150 1.87 3.32 -1.89
N THR A 151 1.87 2.06 -1.43
CA THR A 151 3.08 1.28 -1.19
C THR A 151 3.22 0.20 -2.24
N PHE A 152 4.33 0.23 -2.95
CA PHE A 152 4.61 -0.70 -4.02
C PHE A 152 6.12 -0.96 -4.09
N ARG A 153 6.51 -2.25 -4.16
CA ARG A 153 7.90 -2.71 -4.04
C ARG A 153 8.64 -2.15 -2.81
N GLY A 154 7.94 -2.07 -1.68
CA GLY A 154 8.50 -1.53 -0.43
C GLY A 154 8.69 -0.01 -0.42
N ILE A 155 8.34 0.69 -1.49
CA ILE A 155 8.44 2.15 -1.59
C ILE A 155 7.04 2.74 -1.39
N SER A 156 6.90 3.63 -0.40
CA SER A 156 5.65 4.36 -0.14
C SER A 156 5.73 5.77 -0.71
N LYS A 157 4.73 6.17 -1.51
CA LYS A 157 4.58 7.51 -2.07
C LYS A 157 3.14 7.96 -1.97
N GLU A 158 2.96 9.26 -1.77
CA GLU A 158 1.65 9.88 -1.91
C GLU A 158 1.29 10.00 -3.39
N VAL A 159 0.09 9.56 -3.75
CA VAL A 159 -0.46 9.63 -5.11
C VAL A 159 -1.85 10.23 -5.04
N GLY A 160 -2.18 11.08 -6.02
CA GLY A 160 -3.49 11.71 -6.16
C GLY A 160 -4.08 11.40 -7.53
N PHE A 161 -5.36 11.03 -7.59
CA PHE A 161 -6.05 10.71 -8.83
C PHE A 161 -7.55 11.08 -8.77
N PRO A 162 -8.16 11.43 -9.92
CA PRO A 162 -9.59 11.69 -9.99
C PRO A 162 -10.37 10.42 -9.75
N VAL A 163 -11.47 10.53 -9.01
CA VAL A 163 -12.40 9.44 -8.73
C VAL A 163 -13.83 9.85 -9.06
N VAL A 164 -14.62 8.88 -9.48
CA VAL A 164 -16.08 8.99 -9.57
C VAL A 164 -16.67 8.21 -8.40
N ILE A 165 -17.62 8.84 -7.71
CA ILE A 165 -18.32 8.25 -6.58
C ILE A 165 -19.82 8.29 -6.89
N GLU A 166 -20.41 7.12 -7.04
CA GLU A 166 -21.84 6.92 -7.36
C GLU A 166 -22.38 5.85 -6.41
N ASP A 167 -23.42 6.17 -5.64
CA ASP A 167 -23.96 5.31 -4.59
C ASP A 167 -22.86 4.76 -3.66
N ASN A 168 -22.71 3.43 -3.58
CA ASN A 168 -21.70 2.73 -2.78
C ASN A 168 -20.46 2.33 -3.61
N LYS A 169 -20.24 2.96 -4.77
CA LYS A 169 -19.18 2.61 -5.70
C LYS A 169 -18.16 3.72 -5.86
N VAL A 170 -16.88 3.34 -5.86
CA VAL A 170 -15.75 4.20 -6.18
C VAL A 170 -15.06 3.67 -7.42
N SER A 171 -14.89 4.50 -8.44
CA SER A 171 -14.15 4.15 -9.65
C SER A 171 -13.15 5.21 -10.05
N ALA A 172 -12.10 4.79 -10.75
CA ALA A 172 -11.09 5.69 -11.29
C ALA A 172 -10.51 5.14 -12.59
N ASN A 173 -10.05 6.06 -13.44
CA ASN A 173 -9.24 5.76 -14.63
C ASN A 173 -8.19 6.86 -14.76
N PHE A 174 -6.93 6.54 -14.49
CA PHE A 174 -5.85 7.54 -14.44
C PHE A 174 -4.51 6.95 -14.89
N LEU A 175 -3.55 7.82 -15.21
CA LEU A 175 -2.17 7.43 -15.47
C LEU A 175 -1.35 7.58 -14.18
N LEU A 176 -0.67 6.52 -13.79
CA LEU A 176 0.28 6.50 -12.68
C LEU A 176 1.71 6.59 -13.24
N ASP A 177 2.48 7.59 -12.81
CA ASP A 177 3.93 7.61 -13.04
C ASP A 177 4.61 6.65 -12.05
N THR A 178 5.25 5.60 -12.57
CA THR A 178 5.92 4.56 -11.77
C THR A 178 7.36 4.93 -11.41
N THR A 179 7.89 6.04 -11.95
CA THR A 179 9.24 6.54 -11.67
C THR A 179 9.55 6.68 -10.17
N PRO A 180 8.64 7.21 -9.33
CA PRO A 180 8.87 7.35 -7.90
C PRO A 180 9.02 6.01 -7.15
N PHE A 181 8.59 4.90 -7.76
CA PHE A 181 8.69 3.54 -7.25
C PHE A 181 9.85 2.76 -7.89
N GLU A 182 10.77 3.48 -8.56
CA GLU A 182 11.99 2.93 -9.15
C GLU A 182 11.76 1.85 -10.22
N MET A 183 10.55 1.77 -10.79
CA MET A 183 10.29 0.96 -11.99
C MET A 183 10.79 1.71 -13.23
N LYS A 184 11.96 1.31 -13.72
CA LYS A 184 12.54 1.85 -14.95
C LYS A 184 13.08 0.72 -15.81
N TYR A 185 12.46 0.51 -16.97
CA TYR A 185 12.85 -0.52 -17.92
C TYR A 185 13.01 0.07 -19.31
N ALA A 186 14.11 -0.30 -19.97
CA ALA A 186 14.36 0.17 -21.33
C ALA A 186 13.25 -0.32 -22.26
N GLY A 187 12.61 0.60 -22.99
CA GLY A 187 11.52 0.29 -23.92
C GLY A 187 10.13 0.17 -23.29
N VAL A 188 10.00 0.36 -21.97
CA VAL A 188 8.72 0.42 -21.25
C VAL A 188 8.42 1.87 -20.86
N ASN A 189 7.17 2.31 -21.02
CA ASN A 189 6.74 3.63 -20.57
C ASN A 189 6.69 3.67 -19.03
N LYS A 190 7.08 4.80 -18.46
CA LYS A 190 6.97 5.07 -17.02
C LYS A 190 5.52 5.28 -16.56
N GLU A 191 4.61 5.56 -17.49
CA GLU A 191 3.20 5.71 -17.19
C GLU A 191 2.48 4.38 -17.38
N VAL A 192 1.67 4.01 -16.41
CA VAL A 192 0.75 2.87 -16.46
C VAL A 192 -0.65 3.38 -16.25
N ARG A 193 -1.60 2.99 -17.11
CA ARG A 193 -3.00 3.30 -16.85
C ARG A 193 -3.52 2.35 -15.78
N ILE A 194 -4.16 2.92 -14.78
CA ILE A 194 -4.86 2.20 -13.73
C ILE A 194 -6.34 2.45 -13.91
N GLU A 195 -7.13 1.38 -13.89
CA GLU A 195 -8.58 1.45 -13.91
C GLU A 195 -9.13 0.53 -12.84
N PHE A 196 -9.98 1.06 -11.96
CA PHE A 196 -10.65 0.25 -10.95
C PHE A 196 -12.10 0.66 -10.77
N SER A 197 -12.88 -0.29 -10.28
CA SER A 197 -14.27 -0.12 -9.88
C SER A 197 -14.49 -0.96 -8.63
N PHE A 198 -14.66 -0.33 -7.48
CA PHE A 198 -14.86 -0.99 -6.20
C PHE A 198 -16.25 -0.68 -5.66
N SER A 199 -16.98 -1.72 -5.29
CA SER A 199 -18.32 -1.68 -4.68
C SER A 199 -18.42 -2.71 -3.56
N ASP A 200 -19.48 -2.58 -2.76
CA ASP A 200 -19.86 -3.52 -1.70
C ASP A 200 -20.63 -4.76 -2.19
#